data_AF-A0A6V8CUB9-F1
#
_entry.id   AF-A0A6V8CUB9-F1
#
_cell.length_a   1.000
_cell.length_b   1.000
_cell.length_c   1.000
_cell.angle_alpha   90.00
_cell.angle_beta   90.00
_cell.angle_gamma   90.00
#
_symmetry.space_group_name_H-M   'P 1'
#
loop_
_entity.id
_entity.type
_entity.pdbx_description
1 polymer ?
#
loop_
_entity_poly.entity_id
_entity_poly.type
_entity_poly.pdbx_seq_one_letter_code
_entity_poly.pdbx_strand_id
1 'polypeptide(L)'
;MDGGIEAELVDNGEPKSIILSEIQNHKSIIDCFYHFKINMISLDWVRGFTLRKLVYSLSILYLFWMFAKHGVKALLVTEKYIPVVSVIFPTELAPLVLVCVGFIDICVACMLLIRNQPWVLLYAGIYPFIPLSLTFIATGELELFGKLLIFSLSIVALMTAPVEPNLISAIFDSREYTPKRLLASFTVAALLVLASTLSVFIAADSSEEAIETPLDEDDNWRAYSVVAPIDTGINVYHERFVLNETLPDWLLDGLGVTMWCNITMEGTWQERYEADQETCWDSITSTDIVYFPGTRIIGTTPDDGTDIPILDDPADGHGTAVTGAVLDANPNAIIFFVEGFSDAAVLAAANQPLVDIITTSFGPIGSVPVPGIEDATRVAVVENYKVHTGASDNTPSPAVQDSTAGPPWSIGVSGYAEEEDDQKETMSGSYPDMAADWTQMLPNHDDTSGYHETSGTSFATPRTAGILSLVLTMLRDDVGDMGSGASDERGGFLVNSTNLSISNSDLRDALNLSAWYPSFSTWDPTTGTLPISPVAPCTQVGWGVVNMSNVEPIHAHLAGIQNMPDRPADVVACMEANQAIREAYWGD
;
A
#
# COMPACT_ATOMS: atom_id res chain seq x y z
N MET A 1 20.09 -103.08 -12.63
CA MET A 1 21.13 -103.68 -13.48
C MET A 1 21.54 -102.61 -14.45
N ASP A 2 22.68 -101.95 -14.42
CA ASP A 2 23.85 -101.81 -13.53
C ASP A 2 24.40 -100.42 -13.94
N GLY A 3 24.94 -99.55 -13.09
CA GLY A 3 26.00 -99.78 -12.11
C GLY A 3 27.30 -99.13 -12.62
N GLY A 4 27.94 -98.31 -11.78
CA GLY A 4 29.27 -97.70 -11.96
C GLY A 4 29.19 -96.18 -12.15
N ILE A 5 29.35 -95.30 -11.15
CA ILE A 5 30.44 -95.05 -10.17
C ILE A 5 31.78 -94.67 -10.81
N GLU A 6 32.16 -93.41 -10.58
CA GLU A 6 33.44 -92.86 -10.07
C GLU A 6 33.72 -91.51 -10.78
N ALA A 7 33.63 -90.36 -10.12
CA ALA A 7 34.46 -89.80 -9.03
C ALA A 7 35.28 -88.62 -9.61
N GLU A 8 35.13 -87.48 -8.91
CA GLU A 8 35.86 -86.21 -8.95
C GLU A 8 37.04 -86.03 -9.91
N LEU A 9 37.02 -84.90 -10.63
CA LEU A 9 38.17 -84.01 -10.71
C LEU A 9 37.68 -82.57 -10.90
N VAL A 10 38.19 -81.72 -10.02
CA VAL A 10 38.03 -80.27 -9.91
C VAL A 10 38.32 -79.59 -11.25
N ASP A 11 37.36 -78.83 -11.77
CA ASP A 11 37.57 -78.00 -12.96
C ASP A 11 37.50 -76.51 -12.63
N ASN A 12 38.63 -75.85 -12.86
CA ASN A 12 38.80 -74.41 -12.85
C ASN A 12 38.24 -73.85 -14.17
N GLY A 13 36.95 -73.51 -14.17
CA GLY A 13 36.26 -72.86 -15.29
C GLY A 13 36.16 -71.35 -15.10
N GLU A 14 36.76 -70.61 -16.03
CA GLU A 14 36.73 -69.15 -16.22
C GLU A 14 35.33 -68.48 -16.14
N PRO A 15 35.26 -67.18 -15.79
CA PRO A 15 34.00 -66.48 -15.54
C PRO A 15 33.34 -66.05 -16.86
N LYS A 16 32.28 -66.76 -17.27
CA LYS A 16 31.36 -66.28 -18.31
C LYS A 16 29.91 -66.47 -17.88
N SER A 17 29.43 -65.59 -17.00
CA SER A 17 28.02 -65.15 -16.99
C SER A 17 27.71 -63.94 -16.08
N ILE A 18 28.67 -63.40 -15.32
CA ILE A 18 28.38 -62.30 -14.36
C ILE A 18 28.12 -60.94 -15.06
N ILE A 19 28.45 -60.78 -16.35
CA ILE A 19 28.34 -59.48 -17.04
C ILE A 19 26.90 -59.14 -17.48
N LEU A 20 25.92 -60.04 -17.35
CA LEU A 20 24.53 -59.77 -17.73
C LEU A 20 23.53 -59.68 -16.58
N SER A 21 23.98 -59.79 -15.32
CA SER A 21 23.12 -59.61 -14.14
C SER A 21 23.44 -58.37 -13.30
N GLU A 22 24.47 -57.58 -13.64
CA GLU A 22 24.86 -56.39 -12.85
C GLU A 22 24.44 -55.03 -13.45
N ILE A 23 23.73 -55.00 -14.59
CA ILE A 23 23.27 -53.72 -15.19
C ILE A 23 21.81 -53.37 -14.80
N GLN A 24 21.11 -54.21 -14.04
CA GLN A 24 19.66 -54.08 -13.87
C GLN A 24 19.19 -53.81 -12.42
N ASN A 25 19.89 -52.94 -11.69
CA ASN A 25 19.31 -52.42 -10.43
C ASN A 25 19.84 -51.03 -9.99
N HIS A 26 20.09 -50.13 -10.94
CA HIS A 26 20.22 -48.71 -10.59
C HIS A 26 18.83 -48.11 -10.41
N LYS A 27 18.33 -48.05 -9.17
CA LYS A 27 17.21 -47.17 -8.83
C LYS A 27 17.71 -45.73 -8.99
N SER A 28 17.27 -45.06 -10.05
CA SER A 28 17.57 -43.65 -10.25
C SER A 28 16.83 -42.83 -9.19
N ILE A 29 17.39 -41.68 -8.77
CA ILE A 29 16.64 -40.68 -7.96
C ILE A 29 15.31 -40.34 -8.65
N ILE A 30 15.27 -40.40 -9.99
CA ILE A 30 14.08 -40.20 -10.81
C ILE A 30 13.00 -41.25 -10.51
N ASP A 31 13.35 -42.49 -10.16
CA ASP A 31 12.37 -43.54 -9.84
C ASP A 31 11.63 -43.24 -8.52
N CYS A 32 12.30 -42.59 -7.56
CA CYS A 32 11.66 -42.08 -6.34
C CYS A 32 10.61 -41.01 -6.65
N PHE A 33 10.78 -40.25 -7.74
CA PHE A 33 9.80 -39.29 -8.22
C PHE A 33 8.59 -39.94 -8.89
N TYR A 34 8.48 -41.27 -9.04
CA TYR A 34 7.30 -41.93 -9.64
C TYR A 34 6.59 -42.93 -8.72
N HIS A 35 7.12 -43.21 -7.52
CA HIS A 35 6.78 -44.42 -6.76
C HIS A 35 6.01 -44.24 -5.44
N PHE A 36 5.56 -43.04 -5.07
CA PHE A 36 4.60 -42.92 -3.97
C PHE A 36 3.29 -42.24 -4.36
N LYS A 37 2.18 -42.87 -3.94
CA LYS A 37 0.80 -42.40 -4.03
C LYS A 37 0.24 -42.43 -2.61
N ILE A 38 0.20 -41.27 -1.98
CA ILE A 38 -0.34 -41.15 -0.63
C ILE A 38 -1.78 -40.64 -0.72
N ASN A 39 -2.71 -41.39 -0.12
CA ASN A 39 -4.10 -40.98 0.04
C ASN A 39 -4.35 -40.68 1.51
N MET A 40 -4.38 -39.39 1.86
CA MET A 40 -4.51 -38.93 3.24
C MET A 40 -5.93 -39.09 3.79
N ILE A 41 -6.92 -39.34 2.92
CA ILE A 41 -8.31 -39.55 3.30
C ILE A 41 -8.58 -41.03 3.64
N SER A 42 -7.63 -41.94 3.37
CA SER A 42 -7.81 -43.36 3.67
C SER A 42 -7.79 -43.67 5.17
N LEU A 43 -8.61 -44.65 5.60
CA LEU A 43 -8.63 -45.16 6.98
C LEU A 43 -7.27 -45.72 7.42
N ASP A 44 -6.46 -46.19 6.48
CA ASP A 44 -5.12 -46.70 6.72
C ASP A 44 -4.12 -45.57 7.03
N TRP A 45 -4.37 -44.34 6.56
CA TRP A 45 -3.53 -43.18 6.89
C TRP A 45 -3.58 -42.83 8.38
N VAL A 46 -4.80 -42.85 8.94
CA VAL A 46 -5.11 -42.53 10.34
C VAL A 46 -4.59 -43.60 11.30
N ARG A 47 -4.43 -44.86 10.84
CA ARG A 47 -3.86 -45.95 11.64
C ARG A 47 -2.33 -45.81 11.74
N GLY A 48 -1.80 -45.91 12.97
CA GLY A 48 -0.36 -45.81 13.24
C GLY A 48 0.19 -44.40 12.95
N PHE A 49 -0.35 -43.41 13.66
CA PHE A 49 0.03 -42.01 13.52
C PHE A 49 1.40 -41.75 14.18
N THR A 50 2.32 -41.16 13.42
CA THR A 50 3.69 -40.85 13.87
C THR A 50 3.94 -39.35 13.73
N LEU A 51 4.92 -38.80 14.47
CA LEU A 51 5.31 -37.39 14.33
C LEU A 51 5.64 -37.01 12.88
N ARG A 52 6.25 -37.94 12.13
CA ARG A 52 6.52 -37.77 10.70
C ARG A 52 5.25 -37.65 9.85
N LYS A 53 4.24 -38.51 10.10
CA LYS A 53 2.92 -38.40 9.45
C LYS A 53 2.19 -37.11 9.84
N LEU A 54 2.35 -36.64 11.08
CA LEU A 54 1.78 -35.38 11.54
C LEU A 54 2.35 -34.19 10.76
N VAL A 55 3.69 -34.06 10.71
CA VAL A 55 4.36 -32.96 9.99
C VAL A 55 3.97 -32.97 8.51
N TYR A 56 4.04 -34.14 7.85
CA TYR A 56 3.58 -34.28 6.47
C TYR A 56 2.11 -33.86 6.31
N SER A 57 1.22 -34.33 7.19
CA SER A 57 -0.21 -34.04 7.08
C SER A 57 -0.51 -32.55 7.26
N LEU A 58 0.16 -31.87 8.18
CA LEU A 58 0.00 -30.43 8.38
C LEU A 58 0.49 -29.63 7.18
N SER A 59 1.65 -30.00 6.60
CA SER A 59 2.16 -29.36 5.38
C SER A 59 1.19 -29.54 4.21
N ILE A 60 0.65 -30.75 4.00
CA ILE A 60 -0.30 -31.00 2.92
C ILE A 60 -1.64 -30.29 3.14
N LEU A 61 -2.16 -30.25 4.37
CA LEU A 61 -3.42 -29.55 4.68
C LEU A 61 -3.28 -28.03 4.45
N TYR A 62 -2.13 -27.45 4.79
CA TYR A 62 -1.86 -26.04 4.50
C TYR A 62 -1.80 -25.79 2.98
N LEU A 63 -1.05 -26.61 2.22
CA LEU A 63 -0.98 -26.50 0.77
C LEU A 63 -2.37 -26.67 0.12
N PHE A 64 -3.14 -27.66 0.58
CA PHE A 64 -4.52 -27.88 0.15
C PHE A 64 -5.37 -26.63 0.37
N TRP A 65 -5.32 -26.05 1.57
CA TRP A 65 -6.09 -24.85 1.90
C TRP A 65 -5.72 -23.67 1.00
N MET A 66 -4.43 -23.44 0.77
CA MET A 66 -3.95 -22.35 -0.08
C MET A 66 -4.42 -22.49 -1.53
N PHE A 67 -4.27 -23.68 -2.12
CA PHE A 67 -4.74 -23.95 -3.48
C PHE A 67 -6.26 -23.95 -3.59
N ALA A 68 -6.99 -24.46 -2.58
CA ALA A 68 -8.45 -24.41 -2.57
C ALA A 68 -8.97 -22.97 -2.47
N LYS A 69 -8.43 -22.17 -1.54
CA LYS A 69 -8.78 -20.75 -1.37
C LYS A 69 -8.48 -19.96 -2.65
N HIS A 70 -7.29 -20.14 -3.23
CA HIS A 70 -6.91 -19.46 -4.47
C HIS A 70 -7.78 -19.90 -5.65
N GLY A 71 -8.02 -21.20 -5.81
CA GLY A 71 -8.84 -21.74 -6.89
C GLY A 71 -10.29 -21.25 -6.84
N VAL A 72 -10.89 -21.16 -5.65
CA VAL A 72 -12.23 -20.57 -5.47
C VAL A 72 -12.23 -19.10 -5.87
N LYS A 73 -11.25 -18.31 -5.42
CA LYS A 73 -11.15 -16.89 -5.79
C LYS A 73 -10.98 -16.69 -7.31
N ALA A 74 -10.16 -17.51 -7.96
CA ALA A 74 -9.98 -17.46 -9.41
C ALA A 74 -11.25 -17.87 -10.17
N LEU A 75 -11.99 -18.89 -9.70
CA LEU A 75 -13.28 -19.28 -10.28
C LEU A 75 -14.36 -18.19 -10.14
N LEU A 76 -14.30 -17.40 -9.07
CA LEU A 76 -15.17 -16.25 -8.86
C LEU A 76 -14.80 -15.03 -9.72
N VAL A 77 -13.72 -15.12 -10.51
CA VAL A 77 -13.22 -14.03 -11.36
C VAL A 77 -13.08 -12.75 -10.54
N THR A 78 -12.38 -12.83 -9.40
CA THR A 78 -12.17 -11.64 -8.57
C THR A 78 -11.39 -10.61 -9.38
N GLU A 79 -11.90 -9.38 -9.44
CA GLU A 79 -11.36 -8.29 -10.26
C GLU A 79 -9.87 -8.02 -9.98
N LYS A 80 -9.44 -8.24 -8.72
CA LYS A 80 -8.02 -8.20 -8.30
C LYS A 80 -7.05 -9.03 -9.16
N TYR A 81 -7.49 -10.12 -9.79
CA TYR A 81 -6.61 -10.98 -10.60
C TYR A 81 -6.63 -10.67 -12.10
N ILE A 82 -7.52 -9.78 -12.55
CA ILE A 82 -7.62 -9.40 -13.97
C ILE A 82 -6.35 -8.69 -14.47
N PRO A 83 -5.77 -7.72 -13.74
CA PRO A 83 -4.52 -7.07 -14.16
C PRO A 83 -3.36 -8.08 -14.30
N VAL A 84 -3.26 -9.02 -13.35
CA VAL A 84 -2.19 -10.05 -13.31
C VAL A 84 -2.26 -10.98 -14.53
N VAL A 85 -3.46 -11.39 -14.95
CA VAL A 85 -3.65 -12.23 -16.13
C VAL A 85 -3.47 -11.43 -17.43
N SER A 86 -3.83 -10.14 -17.38
CA SER A 86 -3.74 -9.24 -18.53
C SER A 86 -2.29 -8.91 -18.95
N VAL A 87 -1.30 -9.23 -18.10
CA VAL A 87 0.13 -9.19 -18.46
C VAL A 87 0.46 -10.11 -19.63
N ILE A 88 -0.20 -11.27 -19.74
CA ILE A 88 0.09 -12.28 -20.78
C ILE A 88 -1.02 -12.35 -21.83
N PHE A 89 -2.28 -12.19 -21.41
CA PHE A 89 -3.44 -12.39 -22.27
C PHE A 89 -4.22 -11.09 -22.47
N PRO A 90 -4.91 -10.89 -23.60
CA PRO A 90 -5.85 -9.79 -23.74
C PRO A 90 -6.87 -9.78 -22.60
N THR A 91 -7.20 -8.60 -22.07
CA THR A 91 -8.10 -8.42 -20.92
C THR A 91 -9.47 -9.07 -21.14
N GLU A 92 -9.98 -9.09 -22.38
CA GLU A 92 -11.22 -9.76 -22.77
C GLU A 92 -11.21 -11.28 -22.49
N LEU A 93 -10.02 -11.90 -22.47
CA LEU A 93 -9.83 -13.32 -22.17
C LEU A 93 -9.52 -13.58 -20.69
N ALA A 94 -9.28 -12.55 -19.88
CA ALA A 94 -8.91 -12.70 -18.47
C ALA A 94 -9.95 -13.49 -17.65
N PRO A 95 -11.27 -13.27 -17.78
CA PRO A 95 -12.27 -14.09 -17.09
C PRO A 95 -12.20 -15.57 -17.44
N LEU A 96 -11.99 -15.89 -18.73
CA LEU A 96 -11.88 -17.28 -19.20
C LEU A 96 -10.61 -17.95 -18.67
N VAL A 97 -9.49 -17.23 -18.65
CA VAL A 97 -8.21 -17.73 -18.14
C VAL A 97 -8.28 -17.93 -16.62
N LEU A 98 -8.91 -17.02 -15.88
CA LEU A 98 -9.11 -17.14 -14.43
C LEU A 98 -9.97 -18.34 -14.05
N VAL A 99 -11.02 -18.62 -14.83
CA VAL A 99 -11.82 -19.85 -14.66
C VAL A 99 -10.96 -21.09 -14.88
N CYS A 100 -10.11 -21.13 -15.92
CA CYS A 100 -9.19 -22.24 -16.16
C CYS A 100 -8.17 -22.42 -15.02
N VAL A 101 -7.57 -21.32 -14.53
CA VAL A 101 -6.66 -21.30 -13.38
C VAL A 101 -7.35 -21.85 -12.14
N GLY A 102 -8.59 -21.40 -11.88
CA GLY A 102 -9.39 -21.87 -10.78
C GLY A 102 -9.65 -23.37 -10.81
N PHE A 103 -9.99 -23.94 -11.98
CA PHE A 103 -10.13 -25.39 -12.15
C PHE A 103 -8.82 -26.13 -11.89
N ILE A 104 -7.69 -25.62 -12.39
CA ILE A 104 -6.37 -26.23 -12.18
C ILE A 104 -6.04 -26.27 -10.68
N ASP A 105 -6.26 -25.18 -9.96
CA ASP A 105 -5.92 -25.08 -8.54
C ASP A 105 -6.80 -25.97 -7.66
N ILE A 106 -8.10 -26.07 -7.96
CA ILE A 106 -8.98 -27.03 -7.30
C ILE A 106 -8.55 -28.48 -7.60
N CYS A 107 -8.16 -28.78 -8.84
CA CYS A 107 -7.63 -30.11 -9.19
C CYS A 107 -6.34 -30.43 -8.42
N VAL A 108 -5.42 -29.48 -8.29
CA VAL A 108 -4.17 -29.63 -7.52
C VAL A 108 -4.49 -29.83 -6.03
N ALA A 109 -5.40 -29.04 -5.46
CA ALA A 109 -5.87 -29.22 -4.08
C ALA A 109 -6.43 -30.65 -3.86
N CYS A 110 -7.32 -31.12 -4.74
CA CYS A 110 -7.84 -32.49 -4.65
C CYS A 110 -6.75 -33.55 -4.79
N MET A 111 -5.78 -33.37 -5.69
CA MET A 111 -4.66 -34.29 -5.84
C MET A 111 -3.78 -34.34 -4.59
N LEU A 112 -3.54 -33.21 -3.91
CA LEU A 112 -2.78 -33.16 -2.67
C LEU A 112 -3.37 -34.04 -1.55
N LEU A 113 -4.70 -34.20 -1.50
CA LEU A 113 -5.36 -35.04 -0.49
C LEU A 113 -5.56 -36.49 -0.94
N ILE A 114 -5.98 -36.70 -2.19
CA ILE A 114 -6.47 -38.00 -2.69
C ILE A 114 -5.33 -38.83 -3.32
N ARG A 115 -4.42 -38.15 -4.02
CA ARG A 115 -3.36 -38.78 -4.82
C ARG A 115 -2.12 -37.92 -4.79
N ASN A 116 -1.56 -37.77 -3.59
CA ASN A 116 -0.38 -36.96 -3.37
C ASN A 116 0.84 -37.67 -3.97
N GLN A 117 1.42 -37.08 -5.00
CA GLN A 117 2.58 -37.58 -5.73
C GLN A 117 3.68 -36.50 -5.75
N PRO A 118 4.96 -36.88 -5.84
CA PRO A 118 6.09 -35.94 -5.84
C PRO A 118 5.95 -34.75 -6.78
N TRP A 119 5.44 -34.96 -7.99
CA TRP A 119 5.27 -33.92 -9.00
C TRP A 119 4.14 -32.94 -8.68
N VAL A 120 3.12 -33.38 -7.94
CA VAL A 120 2.07 -32.49 -7.43
C VAL A 120 2.65 -31.55 -6.37
N LEU A 121 3.54 -32.04 -5.52
CA LEU A 121 4.24 -31.21 -4.53
C LEU A 121 5.25 -30.26 -5.16
N LEU A 122 5.98 -30.72 -6.18
CA LEU A 122 6.90 -29.87 -6.94
C LEU A 122 6.14 -28.74 -7.65
N TYR A 123 5.03 -29.07 -8.32
CA TYR A 123 4.15 -28.10 -8.93
C TYR A 123 3.60 -27.12 -7.87
N ALA A 124 3.08 -27.63 -6.75
CA ALA A 124 2.52 -26.80 -5.68
C ALA A 124 3.56 -25.83 -5.07
N GLY A 125 4.84 -26.21 -5.04
CA GLY A 125 5.91 -25.35 -4.56
C GLY A 125 6.35 -24.28 -5.57
N ILE A 126 6.39 -24.60 -6.87
CA ILE A 126 6.90 -23.70 -7.92
C ILE A 126 5.80 -22.76 -8.44
N TYR A 127 4.58 -23.28 -8.59
CA TYR A 127 3.46 -22.57 -9.18
C TYR A 127 3.19 -21.18 -8.58
N PRO A 128 3.30 -20.94 -7.25
CA PRO A 128 3.04 -19.63 -6.66
C PRO A 128 3.99 -18.51 -7.12
N PHE A 129 5.16 -18.84 -7.67
CA PHE A 129 6.11 -17.85 -8.20
C PHE A 129 5.72 -17.29 -9.57
N ILE A 130 4.87 -18.01 -10.33
CA ILE A 130 4.34 -17.51 -11.60
C ILE A 130 3.44 -16.28 -11.37
N PRO A 131 2.36 -16.35 -10.57
CA PRO A 131 1.56 -15.16 -10.29
C PRO A 131 2.33 -14.11 -9.50
N LEU A 132 3.32 -14.48 -8.67
CA LEU A 132 4.19 -13.48 -8.03
C LEU A 132 4.96 -12.64 -9.07
N SER A 133 5.56 -13.30 -10.07
CA SER A 133 6.30 -12.61 -11.13
C SER A 133 5.36 -11.75 -11.97
N LEU A 134 4.14 -12.23 -12.24
CA LEU A 134 3.13 -11.49 -12.99
C LEU A 134 2.54 -10.33 -12.20
N THR A 135 2.34 -10.49 -10.89
CA THR A 135 1.91 -9.39 -10.01
C THR A 135 2.99 -8.33 -9.94
N PHE A 136 4.26 -8.70 -9.77
CA PHE A 136 5.35 -7.73 -9.79
C PHE A 136 5.43 -6.96 -11.12
N ILE A 137 5.26 -7.63 -12.26
CA ILE A 137 5.20 -6.96 -13.57
C ILE A 137 3.97 -6.05 -13.69
N ALA A 138 2.84 -6.45 -13.11
CA ALA A 138 1.59 -5.70 -13.19
C ALA A 138 1.51 -4.51 -12.23
N THR A 139 2.09 -4.61 -11.03
CA THR A 139 1.86 -3.68 -9.92
C THR A 139 3.14 -3.15 -9.26
N GLY A 140 4.31 -3.67 -9.61
CA GLY A 140 5.59 -3.33 -8.95
C GLY A 140 5.77 -3.92 -7.54
N GLU A 141 4.75 -4.58 -6.98
CA GLU A 141 4.77 -5.12 -5.63
C GLU A 141 5.33 -6.55 -5.57
N LEU A 142 6.18 -6.83 -4.57
CA LEU A 142 6.82 -8.14 -4.40
C LEU A 142 6.48 -8.79 -3.06
N GLU A 143 5.36 -9.52 -2.99
CA GLU A 143 4.95 -10.29 -1.81
C GLU A 143 5.68 -11.65 -1.67
N LEU A 144 6.96 -11.61 -1.31
CA LEU A 144 7.83 -12.80 -1.32
C LEU A 144 7.52 -13.81 -0.19
N PHE A 145 7.12 -13.34 0.99
CA PHE A 145 7.06 -14.14 2.23
C PHE A 145 6.10 -15.33 2.13
N GLY A 146 4.86 -15.10 1.71
CA GLY A 146 3.84 -16.16 1.58
C GLY A 146 4.21 -17.22 0.54
N LYS A 147 4.91 -16.82 -0.53
CA LYS A 147 5.31 -17.72 -1.63
C LYS A 147 6.49 -18.61 -1.21
N LEU A 148 7.47 -18.03 -0.50
CA LEU A 148 8.57 -18.79 0.09
C LEU A 148 8.10 -19.78 1.16
N LEU A 149 7.04 -19.45 1.92
CA LEU A 149 6.43 -20.37 2.88
C LEU A 149 5.79 -21.58 2.18
N ILE A 150 5.03 -21.36 1.09
CA ILE A 150 4.43 -22.44 0.28
C ILE A 150 5.52 -23.35 -0.33
N PHE A 151 6.59 -22.76 -0.85
CA PHE A 151 7.73 -23.49 -1.38
C PHE A 151 8.42 -24.35 -0.30
N SER A 152 8.69 -23.74 0.85
CA SER A 152 9.34 -24.41 1.99
C SER A 152 8.50 -25.58 2.51
N LEU A 153 7.18 -25.38 2.64
CA LEU A 153 6.25 -26.44 3.08
C LEU A 153 6.12 -27.56 2.05
N SER A 154 6.22 -27.26 0.75
CA SER A 154 6.25 -28.27 -0.31
C SER A 154 7.52 -29.13 -0.26
N ILE A 155 8.68 -28.52 0.02
CA ILE A 155 9.94 -29.24 0.26
C ILE A 155 9.84 -30.09 1.54
N VAL A 156 9.35 -29.52 2.64
CA VAL A 156 9.16 -30.26 3.90
C VAL A 156 8.23 -31.45 3.71
N ALA A 157 7.13 -31.30 2.97
CA ALA A 157 6.23 -32.41 2.64
C ALA A 157 6.93 -33.48 1.79
N LEU A 158 7.70 -33.08 0.76
CA LEU A 158 8.45 -34.02 -0.07
C LEU A 158 9.48 -34.83 0.74
N MET A 159 10.16 -34.18 1.68
CA MET A 159 11.21 -34.78 2.52
C MET A 159 10.66 -35.65 3.65
N THR A 160 9.46 -35.33 4.16
CA THR A 160 8.83 -36.06 5.28
C THR A 160 7.87 -37.16 4.82
N ALA A 161 7.59 -37.29 3.51
CA ALA A 161 6.73 -38.31 2.92
C ALA A 161 7.05 -39.73 3.48
N PRO A 162 6.11 -40.42 4.15
CA PRO A 162 6.37 -41.68 4.86
C PRO A 162 6.39 -42.90 3.92
N VAL A 163 7.43 -43.01 3.10
CA VAL A 163 7.62 -44.09 2.09
C VAL A 163 8.96 -44.82 2.26
N GLU A 164 9.02 -46.10 1.88
CA GLU A 164 10.18 -47.02 2.04
C GLU A 164 10.79 -47.36 0.67
N PRO A 165 11.37 -46.37 -0.03
CA PRO A 165 12.49 -45.57 0.49
C PRO A 165 12.20 -44.07 0.51
N ASN A 166 12.64 -43.37 1.56
CA ASN A 166 12.46 -41.92 1.63
C ASN A 166 13.51 -41.24 0.76
N LEU A 167 13.14 -40.09 0.17
CA LEU A 167 14.02 -39.38 -0.76
C LEU A 167 15.39 -39.08 -0.11
N ILE A 168 15.39 -38.82 1.20
CA ILE A 168 16.57 -38.67 2.04
C ILE A 168 17.48 -39.91 1.96
N SER A 169 16.96 -41.12 2.25
CA SER A 169 17.77 -42.34 2.20
C SER A 169 18.27 -42.63 0.79
N ALA A 170 17.44 -42.41 -0.24
CA ALA A 170 17.83 -42.62 -1.64
C ALA A 170 18.94 -41.65 -2.10
N ILE A 171 18.91 -40.40 -1.64
CA ILE A 171 19.93 -39.39 -1.92
C ILE A 171 21.25 -39.73 -1.19
N PHE A 172 21.18 -40.11 0.10
CA PHE A 172 22.36 -40.42 0.91
C PHE A 172 23.00 -41.80 0.62
N ASP A 173 22.23 -42.77 0.10
CA ASP A 173 22.75 -44.08 -0.34
C ASP A 173 23.35 -44.04 -1.76
N SER A 174 23.13 -42.96 -2.52
CA SER A 174 23.76 -42.78 -3.84
C SER A 174 25.26 -42.49 -3.68
N ARG A 175 26.13 -43.36 -4.23
CA ARG A 175 27.59 -43.25 -4.12
C ARG A 175 28.20 -41.95 -4.68
N GLU A 176 27.42 -41.15 -5.41
CA GLU A 176 27.89 -39.95 -6.13
C GLU A 176 27.77 -38.64 -5.34
N TYR A 177 26.89 -38.60 -4.32
CA TYR A 177 26.57 -37.38 -3.57
C TYR A 177 27.00 -37.49 -2.10
N THR A 178 28.21 -37.05 -1.80
CA THR A 178 28.63 -36.81 -0.42
C THR A 178 27.86 -35.62 0.18
N PRO A 179 27.66 -35.55 1.52
CA PRO A 179 26.95 -34.45 2.18
C PRO A 179 27.46 -33.06 1.79
N LYS A 180 28.77 -32.94 1.51
CA LYS A 180 29.41 -31.71 1.05
C LYS A 180 29.03 -31.33 -0.39
N ARG A 181 28.84 -32.31 -1.29
CA ARG A 181 28.38 -32.09 -2.68
C ARG A 181 26.89 -31.77 -2.74
N LEU A 182 26.09 -32.36 -1.84
CA LEU A 182 24.68 -32.01 -1.68
C LEU A 182 24.49 -30.59 -1.17
N LEU A 183 25.25 -30.20 -0.13
CA LEU A 183 25.27 -28.84 0.35
C LEU A 183 25.69 -27.88 -0.76
N ALA A 184 26.78 -28.19 -1.48
CA ALA A 184 27.22 -27.39 -2.62
C ALA A 184 26.17 -27.30 -3.74
N SER A 185 25.45 -28.38 -4.04
CA SER A 185 24.40 -28.38 -5.07
C SER A 185 23.18 -27.58 -4.63
N PHE A 186 22.78 -27.66 -3.36
CA PHE A 186 21.73 -26.81 -2.78
C PHE A 186 22.13 -25.34 -2.75
N THR A 187 23.37 -25.04 -2.39
CA THR A 187 23.90 -23.67 -2.41
C THR A 187 23.97 -23.13 -3.83
N VAL A 188 24.38 -23.94 -4.82
CA VAL A 188 24.37 -23.55 -6.23
C VAL A 188 22.95 -23.37 -6.76
N ALA A 189 21.99 -24.23 -6.39
CA ALA A 189 20.59 -24.07 -6.77
C ALA A 189 19.96 -22.82 -6.12
N ALA A 190 20.23 -22.56 -4.84
CA ALA A 190 19.79 -21.35 -4.15
C ALA A 190 20.43 -20.09 -4.75
N LEU A 191 21.72 -20.13 -5.10
CA LEU A 191 22.42 -19.05 -5.79
C LEU A 191 21.90 -18.85 -7.21
N LEU A 192 21.51 -19.90 -7.93
CA LEU A 192 20.90 -19.79 -9.26
C LEU A 192 19.49 -19.19 -9.19
N VAL A 193 18.71 -19.54 -8.18
CA VAL A 193 17.41 -18.91 -7.92
C VAL A 193 17.60 -17.44 -7.56
N LEU A 194 18.52 -17.12 -6.64
CA LEU A 194 18.88 -15.74 -6.28
C LEU A 194 19.44 -14.95 -7.47
N ALA A 195 20.28 -15.57 -8.31
CA ALA A 195 20.83 -14.94 -9.50
C ALA A 195 19.75 -14.72 -10.56
N SER A 196 18.78 -15.63 -10.70
CA SER A 196 17.65 -15.45 -11.61
C SER A 196 16.72 -14.33 -11.16
N THR A 197 16.47 -14.20 -9.85
CA THR A 197 15.70 -13.07 -9.30
C THR A 197 16.46 -11.76 -9.40
N LEU A 198 17.80 -11.78 -9.20
CA LEU A 198 18.65 -10.61 -9.38
C LEU A 198 18.80 -10.22 -10.86
N SER A 199 18.78 -11.18 -11.78
CA SER A 199 18.81 -10.91 -13.23
C SER A 199 17.51 -10.27 -13.71
N VAL A 200 16.36 -10.65 -13.12
CA VAL A 200 15.07 -9.98 -13.36
C VAL A 200 15.07 -8.57 -12.76
N PHE A 201 15.66 -8.39 -11.57
CA PHE A 201 15.84 -7.07 -10.94
C PHE A 201 16.74 -6.15 -11.77
N ILE A 202 17.86 -6.67 -12.29
CA ILE A 202 18.80 -5.92 -13.14
C ILE A 202 18.24 -5.68 -14.55
N ALA A 203 17.44 -6.60 -15.11
CA ALA A 203 16.79 -6.39 -16.40
C ALA A 203 15.59 -5.42 -16.30
N ALA A 204 14.99 -5.26 -15.12
CA ALA A 204 14.02 -4.22 -14.83
C ALA A 204 14.68 -2.85 -14.55
N ASP A 205 15.96 -2.83 -14.17
CA ASP A 205 16.77 -1.64 -13.88
C ASP A 205 17.74 -1.27 -15.03
N SER A 206 17.81 -2.10 -16.08
CA SER A 206 18.59 -1.78 -17.28
C SER A 206 17.79 -0.79 -18.11
N SER A 207 18.12 0.49 -17.92
CA SER A 207 17.76 1.58 -18.82
C SER A 207 17.94 1.14 -20.27
N GLU A 208 16.88 1.28 -21.07
CA GLU A 208 17.02 1.30 -22.53
C GLU A 208 18.08 2.35 -22.86
N GLU A 209 19.12 1.96 -23.61
CA GLU A 209 20.05 2.92 -24.21
C GLU A 209 19.22 3.85 -25.11
N ALA A 210 18.87 5.00 -24.56
CA ALA A 210 18.22 6.08 -25.27
C ALA A 210 19.11 6.50 -26.44
N ILE A 211 18.54 6.44 -27.63
CA ILE A 211 19.10 7.07 -28.81
C ILE A 211 19.21 8.57 -28.47
N GLU A 212 20.44 9.06 -28.28
CA GLU A 212 20.73 10.49 -28.14
C GLU A 212 20.12 11.26 -29.32
N THR A 213 19.00 11.91 -29.06
CA THR A 213 18.55 13.06 -29.82
C THR A 213 18.95 14.31 -29.03
N PRO A 214 19.43 15.37 -29.68
CA PRO A 214 20.05 16.49 -28.98
C PRO A 214 19.01 17.22 -28.13
N LEU A 215 19.45 17.57 -26.92
CA LEU A 215 18.82 18.41 -25.90
C LEU A 215 17.99 19.56 -26.48
N ASP A 216 16.70 19.59 -26.15
CA ASP A 216 15.97 20.83 -25.89
C ASP A 216 15.87 20.95 -24.35
N GLU A 217 16.39 22.06 -23.80
CA GLU A 217 16.19 22.48 -22.41
C GLU A 217 14.74 22.97 -22.24
N ASP A 218 14.16 22.66 -21.07
CA ASP A 218 12.79 22.95 -20.58
C ASP A 218 11.64 22.04 -21.06
N ASP A 219 11.21 21.09 -20.19
CA ASP A 219 9.79 20.76 -19.89
C ASP A 219 9.56 19.41 -19.17
N ASN A 220 10.59 18.60 -18.93
CA ASN A 220 10.40 17.23 -18.42
C ASN A 220 10.34 17.13 -16.87
N TRP A 221 9.64 18.04 -16.19
CA TRP A 221 9.26 17.83 -14.80
C TRP A 221 8.09 16.84 -14.73
N ARG A 222 7.85 16.18 -13.59
CA ARG A 222 6.72 15.25 -13.44
C ARG A 222 5.44 15.99 -13.03
N ALA A 223 4.28 15.37 -13.26
CA ALA A 223 3.04 15.82 -12.64
C ALA A 223 3.16 15.81 -11.11
N TYR A 224 2.54 16.77 -10.45
CA TYR A 224 2.63 16.96 -9.00
C TYR A 224 1.33 17.57 -8.46
N SER A 225 1.19 17.55 -7.14
CA SER A 225 0.16 18.28 -6.41
C SER A 225 0.78 18.99 -5.22
N VAL A 226 0.26 20.17 -4.90
CA VAL A 226 0.71 20.97 -3.75
C VAL A 226 -0.36 20.91 -2.67
N VAL A 227 0.00 20.36 -1.52
CA VAL A 227 -0.87 20.28 -0.33
C VAL A 227 -0.36 21.27 0.70
N ALA A 228 -1.28 21.98 1.34
CA ALA A 228 -0.99 22.92 2.41
C ALA A 228 -1.56 22.42 3.76
N PRO A 229 -0.77 21.66 4.54
CA PRO A 229 -1.04 21.46 5.94
C PRO A 229 -0.88 22.77 6.71
N ILE A 230 -1.85 23.05 7.57
CA ILE A 230 -1.84 24.22 8.47
C ILE A 230 -1.79 23.72 9.90
N ASP A 231 -0.69 23.97 10.61
CA ASP A 231 -0.45 23.36 11.92
C ASP A 231 0.64 24.07 12.76
N THR A 232 1.10 23.46 13.86
CA THR A 232 2.03 24.02 14.87
C THR A 232 3.43 24.34 14.36
N GLY A 233 3.90 23.58 13.38
CA GLY A 233 5.27 23.61 12.89
C GLY A 233 5.63 22.29 12.22
N ILE A 234 6.81 22.21 11.61
CA ILE A 234 7.26 21.02 10.90
C ILE A 234 8.76 20.79 11.07
N ASN A 235 9.13 19.56 11.42
CA ASN A 235 10.52 19.12 11.49
C ASN A 235 11.08 18.88 10.08
N VAL A 236 11.59 19.94 9.43
CA VAL A 236 12.17 19.88 8.08
C VAL A 236 13.38 18.94 7.95
N TYR A 237 14.00 18.55 9.07
CA TYR A 237 15.17 17.67 9.10
C TYR A 237 14.83 16.19 8.99
N HIS A 238 13.56 15.82 9.19
CA HIS A 238 13.14 14.43 9.19
C HIS A 238 13.30 13.80 7.81
N GLU A 239 13.88 12.60 7.74
CA GLU A 239 14.19 11.92 6.46
C GLU A 239 12.95 11.73 5.56
N ARG A 240 11.77 11.65 6.17
CA ARG A 240 10.48 11.54 5.46
C ARG A 240 10.24 12.69 4.48
N PHE A 241 10.77 13.87 4.75
CA PHE A 241 10.56 15.07 3.94
C PHE A 241 11.68 15.34 2.94
N VAL A 242 12.80 14.63 3.07
CA VAL A 242 13.95 14.75 2.19
C VAL A 242 13.56 14.41 0.75
N LEU A 243 14.18 15.14 -0.17
CA LEU A 243 13.98 15.01 -1.60
C LEU A 243 15.36 14.94 -2.27
N ASN A 244 15.57 13.95 -3.15
CA ASN A 244 16.85 13.72 -3.84
C ASN A 244 17.08 14.65 -5.04
N GLU A 245 16.30 15.72 -5.14
CA GLU A 245 16.31 16.69 -6.23
C GLU A 245 15.97 18.07 -5.65
N THR A 246 16.29 19.12 -6.40
CA THR A 246 15.86 20.48 -6.08
C THR A 246 14.58 20.79 -6.84
N LEU A 247 13.65 21.47 -6.19
CA LEU A 247 12.42 21.91 -6.86
C LEU A 247 12.75 22.94 -7.94
N PRO A 248 12.09 22.91 -9.11
CA PRO A 248 12.39 23.83 -10.21
C PRO A 248 12.15 25.29 -9.86
N ASP A 249 12.95 26.20 -10.41
CA ASP A 249 12.85 27.64 -10.14
C ASP A 249 11.47 28.21 -10.46
N TRP A 250 10.85 27.79 -11.56
CA TRP A 250 9.50 28.25 -11.94
C TRP A 250 8.42 27.91 -10.90
N LEU A 251 8.59 26.78 -10.20
CA LEU A 251 7.67 26.36 -9.15
C LEU A 251 7.89 27.20 -7.88
N LEU A 252 9.16 27.44 -7.52
CA LEU A 252 9.52 28.26 -6.37
C LEU A 252 9.07 29.72 -6.57
N ASP A 253 9.26 30.26 -7.78
CA ASP A 253 8.77 31.58 -8.18
C ASP A 253 7.23 31.64 -8.15
N GLY A 254 6.56 30.59 -8.63
CA GLY A 254 5.10 30.48 -8.61
C GLY A 254 4.50 30.40 -7.20
N LEU A 255 5.23 29.85 -6.23
CA LEU A 255 4.89 29.87 -4.80
C LEU A 255 5.36 31.15 -4.09
N GLY A 256 6.05 32.05 -4.79
CA GLY A 256 6.51 33.32 -4.25
C GLY A 256 7.59 33.20 -3.19
N VAL A 257 8.46 32.18 -3.28
CA VAL A 257 9.57 31.98 -2.33
C VAL A 257 10.43 33.24 -2.22
N THR A 258 10.61 33.74 -1.01
CA THR A 258 11.39 34.96 -0.70
C THR A 258 12.72 34.64 -0.03
N MET A 259 12.85 33.45 0.56
CA MET A 259 14.00 33.06 1.38
C MET A 259 14.38 31.60 1.14
N TRP A 260 15.68 31.31 1.20
CA TRP A 260 16.24 29.96 1.13
C TRP A 260 17.01 29.64 2.40
N CYS A 261 16.61 28.58 3.07
CA CYS A 261 17.29 28.05 4.24
C CYS A 261 18.06 26.78 3.87
N ASN A 262 19.38 26.90 3.65
CA ASN A 262 20.24 25.74 3.45
C ASN A 262 20.46 25.00 4.77
N ILE A 263 19.62 24.01 5.03
CA ILE A 263 19.61 23.25 6.28
C ILE A 263 20.72 22.19 6.34
N THR A 264 21.20 21.92 7.55
CA THR A 264 22.20 20.90 7.84
C THR A 264 21.57 19.50 7.78
N MET A 265 22.18 18.59 7.01
CA MET A 265 21.67 17.23 6.77
C MET A 265 22.43 16.12 7.53
N GLU A 266 23.46 16.48 8.29
CA GLU A 266 24.27 15.54 9.07
C GLU A 266 24.18 15.85 10.57
N GLY A 267 24.33 14.83 11.41
CA GLY A 267 24.20 14.96 12.87
C GLY A 267 22.80 14.66 13.39
N THR A 268 22.65 14.77 14.70
CA THR A 268 21.37 14.66 15.43
C THR A 268 20.47 15.85 15.17
N TRP A 269 19.18 15.74 15.51
CA TRP A 269 18.22 16.85 15.38
C TRP A 269 18.73 18.13 16.06
N GLN A 270 19.21 18.03 17.31
CA GLN A 270 19.72 19.18 18.06
C GLN A 270 20.95 19.81 17.40
N GLU A 271 21.90 19.00 16.91
CA GLU A 271 23.10 19.51 16.24
C GLU A 271 22.76 20.24 14.93
N ARG A 272 21.74 19.77 14.20
CA ARG A 272 21.27 20.43 12.97
C ARG A 272 20.57 21.76 13.27
N TYR A 273 19.66 21.75 14.25
CA TYR A 273 18.98 22.96 14.71
C TYR A 273 19.98 24.05 15.15
N GLU A 274 20.94 23.69 16.01
CA GLU A 274 21.97 24.64 16.49
C GLU A 274 22.86 25.17 15.35
N ALA A 275 23.16 24.35 14.35
CA ALA A 275 23.98 24.75 13.20
C ALA A 275 23.26 25.76 12.28
N ASP A 276 21.94 25.66 12.17
CA ASP A 276 21.14 26.47 11.24
C ASP A 276 20.44 27.65 11.93
N GLN A 277 20.54 27.76 13.27
CA GLN A 277 19.83 28.77 14.06
C GLN A 277 20.09 30.20 13.57
N GLU A 278 21.35 30.64 13.54
CA GLU A 278 21.67 32.03 13.17
C GLU A 278 21.42 32.33 11.68
N THR A 279 21.52 31.33 10.80
CA THR A 279 21.49 31.51 9.34
C THR A 279 20.11 31.30 8.74
N CYS A 280 19.25 30.55 9.42
CA CYS A 280 17.88 30.26 9.00
C CYS A 280 16.88 30.72 10.07
N TRP A 281 16.77 30.01 11.18
CA TRP A 281 15.64 30.13 12.12
C TRP A 281 15.50 31.53 12.74
N ASP A 282 16.60 32.16 13.16
CA ASP A 282 16.61 33.51 13.73
C ASP A 282 16.35 34.63 12.68
N SER A 283 16.33 34.28 11.40
CA SER A 283 16.20 35.22 10.28
C SER A 283 14.82 35.23 9.62
N ILE A 284 13.99 34.21 9.87
CA ILE A 284 12.65 34.10 9.27
C ILE A 284 11.71 35.13 9.88
N THR A 285 10.93 35.80 9.03
CA THR A 285 9.88 36.75 9.44
C THR A 285 8.51 36.30 8.91
N SER A 286 7.43 36.92 9.41
CA SER A 286 6.06 36.57 9.00
C SER A 286 5.72 36.93 7.56
N THR A 287 6.58 37.67 6.87
CA THR A 287 6.44 37.96 5.44
C THR A 287 7.17 36.98 4.55
N ASP A 288 7.95 36.05 5.12
CA ASP A 288 8.78 35.13 4.35
C ASP A 288 8.03 33.88 3.91
N ILE A 289 8.34 33.46 2.69
CA ILE A 289 8.02 32.14 2.15
C ILE A 289 9.36 31.45 1.94
N VAL A 290 9.62 30.43 2.76
CA VAL A 290 10.93 29.83 2.94
C VAL A 290 10.99 28.49 2.22
N TYR A 291 11.92 28.34 1.29
CA TYR A 291 12.26 27.03 0.74
C TYR A 291 13.42 26.41 1.54
N PHE A 292 13.31 25.12 1.84
CA PHE A 292 14.35 24.31 2.47
C PHE A 292 14.97 23.35 1.42
N PRO A 293 16.08 23.73 0.75
CA PRO A 293 16.65 22.93 -0.34
C PRO A 293 17.03 21.52 0.10
N GLY A 294 16.78 20.54 -0.77
CA GLY A 294 16.92 19.12 -0.44
C GLY A 294 15.72 18.51 0.29
N THR A 295 14.64 19.28 0.44
CA THR A 295 13.34 18.79 0.90
C THR A 295 12.24 19.17 -0.09
N ARG A 296 11.03 18.65 0.16
CA ARG A 296 9.80 19.02 -0.55
C ARG A 296 9.00 20.14 0.13
N ILE A 297 9.59 20.79 1.13
CA ILE A 297 8.90 21.73 2.01
C ILE A 297 9.18 23.17 1.58
N ILE A 298 8.10 23.90 1.37
CA ILE A 298 8.06 25.36 1.36
C ILE A 298 7.22 25.76 2.58
N GLY A 299 7.75 26.60 3.46
CA GLY A 299 7.10 26.99 4.71
C GLY A 299 6.79 28.48 4.79
N THR A 300 5.75 28.85 5.52
CA THR A 300 5.48 30.24 5.90
C THR A 300 4.79 30.30 7.27
N THR A 301 4.88 31.45 7.93
CA THR A 301 4.38 31.69 9.28
C THR A 301 3.71 33.07 9.34
N PRO A 302 2.46 33.19 8.88
CA PRO A 302 1.80 34.50 8.75
C PRO A 302 1.44 35.15 10.09
N ASP A 303 1.51 34.40 11.19
CA ASP A 303 1.25 34.89 12.54
C ASP A 303 2.57 35.32 13.22
N ASP A 304 2.61 36.54 13.77
CA ASP A 304 3.75 37.02 14.55
C ASP A 304 3.75 36.40 15.97
N GLY A 305 4.90 35.93 16.46
CA GLY A 305 5.09 35.62 17.89
C GLY A 305 5.51 34.19 18.24
N THR A 306 5.99 33.42 17.27
CA THR A 306 6.66 32.12 17.45
C THR A 306 8.16 32.31 17.68
N ASP A 307 8.74 31.50 18.57
CA ASP A 307 10.17 31.57 18.92
C ASP A 307 11.07 30.89 17.86
N ILE A 308 10.52 29.94 17.10
CA ILE A 308 11.21 29.20 16.03
C ILE A 308 10.28 29.07 14.81
N PRO A 309 10.18 30.11 13.97
CA PRO A 309 9.16 30.15 12.92
C PRO A 309 9.29 28.96 11.96
N ILE A 310 8.15 28.37 11.61
CA ILE A 310 7.93 27.17 10.77
C ILE A 310 8.42 25.86 11.41
N LEU A 311 9.55 25.87 12.13
CA LEU A 311 10.10 24.66 12.73
C LEU A 311 9.24 24.20 13.91
N ASP A 312 8.97 22.90 13.99
CA ASP A 312 8.14 22.33 15.06
C ASP A 312 8.76 22.55 16.45
N ASP A 313 7.91 22.89 17.43
CA ASP A 313 8.31 23.03 18.82
C ASP A 313 8.71 21.65 19.38
N PRO A 314 9.88 21.48 20.01
CA PRO A 314 10.20 20.25 20.73
C PRO A 314 9.12 19.78 21.72
N ALA A 315 8.25 20.68 22.21
CA ALA A 315 7.12 20.38 23.07
C ALA A 315 5.82 20.01 22.34
N ASP A 316 5.71 20.25 21.03
CA ASP A 316 4.52 20.00 20.21
C ASP A 316 4.94 19.49 18.81
N GLY A 317 4.68 18.21 18.54
CA GLY A 317 5.10 17.55 17.29
C GLY A 317 3.99 17.34 16.26
N HIS A 318 2.86 18.03 16.45
CA HIS A 318 1.62 17.72 15.76
C HIS A 318 1.74 17.95 14.25
N GLY A 319 2.26 19.09 13.81
CA GLY A 319 2.38 19.42 12.39
C GLY A 319 3.35 18.53 11.60
N THR A 320 4.41 18.02 12.25
CA THR A 320 5.28 16.98 11.67
C THR A 320 4.51 15.70 11.34
N ALA A 321 3.72 15.18 12.29
CA ALA A 321 2.91 13.98 12.08
C ALA A 321 1.81 14.22 11.02
N VAL A 322 1.11 15.35 11.10
CA VAL A 322 0.07 15.76 10.13
C VAL A 322 0.62 15.78 8.71
N THR A 323 1.79 16.39 8.50
CA THR A 323 2.42 16.41 7.18
C THR A 323 2.87 15.02 6.75
N GLY A 324 3.35 14.20 7.69
CA GLY A 324 3.64 12.78 7.46
C GLY A 324 2.43 12.03 6.90
N ALA A 325 1.24 12.23 7.46
CA ALA A 325 0.01 11.55 7.03
C ALA A 325 -0.38 11.91 5.58
N VAL A 326 -0.15 13.16 5.15
CA VAL A 326 -0.28 13.55 3.73
C VAL A 326 0.65 12.71 2.85
N LEU A 327 1.92 12.62 3.24
CA LEU A 327 2.96 11.96 2.45
C LEU A 327 2.89 10.44 2.49
N ASP A 328 2.30 9.87 3.52
CA ASP A 328 2.00 8.44 3.56
C ASP A 328 1.00 8.07 2.47
N ALA A 329 0.12 8.98 2.07
CA ALA A 329 -0.84 8.73 0.99
C ALA A 329 -0.30 9.18 -0.37
N ASN A 330 0.36 10.34 -0.43
CA ASN A 330 1.06 10.80 -1.63
C ASN A 330 2.54 11.11 -1.34
N PRO A 331 3.43 10.11 -1.54
CA PRO A 331 4.87 10.29 -1.35
C PRO A 331 5.52 11.27 -2.33
N ASN A 332 4.79 11.82 -3.31
CA ASN A 332 5.31 12.78 -4.29
C ASN A 332 4.69 14.18 -4.14
N ALA A 333 3.80 14.39 -3.15
CA ALA A 333 3.22 15.70 -2.91
C ALA A 333 4.30 16.72 -2.51
N ILE A 334 4.11 17.95 -2.99
CA ILE A 334 4.87 19.12 -2.58
C ILE A 334 4.12 19.76 -1.42
N ILE A 335 4.85 20.14 -0.37
CA ILE A 335 4.26 20.65 0.86
C ILE A 335 4.45 22.15 0.92
N PHE A 336 3.34 22.90 0.93
CA PHE A 336 3.30 24.31 1.31
C PHE A 336 2.82 24.42 2.76
N PHE A 337 3.73 24.21 3.70
CA PHE A 337 3.40 24.19 5.11
C PHE A 337 3.11 25.61 5.62
N VAL A 338 2.03 25.77 6.38
CA VAL A 338 1.69 27.04 7.02
C VAL A 338 1.63 26.84 8.53
N GLU A 339 2.49 27.53 9.25
CA GLU A 339 2.44 27.56 10.71
C GLU A 339 1.28 28.43 11.18
N GLY A 340 0.45 27.90 12.09
CA GLY A 340 -0.59 28.67 12.77
C GLY A 340 -1.96 27.99 12.82
N PHE A 341 -2.90 28.64 13.49
CA PHE A 341 -4.28 28.17 13.67
C PHE A 341 -5.33 29.26 13.37
N SER A 342 -4.92 30.31 12.67
CA SER A 342 -5.70 31.53 12.46
C SER A 342 -6.30 31.62 11.07
N ASP A 343 -7.23 32.55 10.89
CA ASP A 343 -7.73 32.93 9.57
C ASP A 343 -6.59 33.40 8.66
N ALA A 344 -5.55 34.05 9.22
CA ALA A 344 -4.39 34.49 8.46
C ALA A 344 -3.59 33.31 7.91
N ALA A 345 -3.42 32.24 8.70
CA ALA A 345 -2.81 30.99 8.26
C ALA A 345 -3.61 30.33 7.11
N VAL A 346 -4.92 30.20 7.28
CA VAL A 346 -5.80 29.65 6.24
C VAL A 346 -5.79 30.52 4.98
N LEU A 347 -5.82 31.86 5.12
CA LEU A 347 -5.78 32.78 4.00
C LEU A 347 -4.41 32.79 3.30
N ALA A 348 -3.31 32.57 4.01
CA ALA A 348 -1.99 32.42 3.40
C ALA A 348 -1.99 31.24 2.42
N ALA A 349 -2.48 30.06 2.85
CA ALA A 349 -2.65 28.90 1.96
C ALA A 349 -3.71 29.14 0.88
N ALA A 350 -4.84 29.78 1.22
CA ALA A 350 -5.93 30.06 0.28
C ALA A 350 -5.46 30.92 -0.89
N ASN A 351 -4.62 31.92 -0.64
CA ASN A 351 -4.17 32.87 -1.66
C ASN A 351 -2.96 32.39 -2.47
N GLN A 352 -2.34 31.26 -2.11
CA GLN A 352 -1.25 30.69 -2.91
C GLN A 352 -1.76 30.10 -4.23
N PRO A 353 -1.31 30.56 -5.40
CA PRO A 353 -1.92 30.16 -6.67
C PRO A 353 -1.76 28.67 -7.00
N LEU A 354 -0.68 28.04 -6.52
CA LEU A 354 -0.33 26.67 -6.85
C LEU A 354 -0.84 25.61 -5.85
N VAL A 355 -1.40 26.02 -4.71
CA VAL A 355 -1.95 25.09 -3.70
C VAL A 355 -3.28 24.51 -4.18
N ASP A 356 -3.37 23.17 -4.19
CA ASP A 356 -4.55 22.39 -4.59
C ASP A 356 -5.51 22.15 -3.43
N ILE A 357 -4.93 21.71 -2.31
CA ILE A 357 -5.66 21.17 -1.16
C ILE A 357 -5.11 21.82 0.10
N ILE A 358 -6.01 22.31 0.93
CA ILE A 358 -5.70 22.82 2.27
C ILE A 358 -6.25 21.82 3.29
N THR A 359 -5.46 21.50 4.30
CA THR A 359 -5.88 20.61 5.38
C THR A 359 -5.67 21.24 6.74
N THR A 360 -6.73 21.31 7.54
CA THR A 360 -6.70 21.81 8.92
C THR A 360 -6.96 20.66 9.88
N SER A 361 -5.91 20.24 10.59
CA SER A 361 -5.95 19.14 11.56
C SER A 361 -6.29 19.58 12.99
N PHE A 362 -6.94 20.73 13.10
CA PHE A 362 -7.32 21.38 14.34
C PHE A 362 -8.80 21.80 14.29
N GLY A 363 -9.35 22.08 15.46
CA GLY A 363 -10.74 22.51 15.62
C GLY A 363 -11.08 22.69 17.11
N PRO A 364 -12.21 23.34 17.42
CA PRO A 364 -12.65 23.51 18.79
C PRO A 364 -13.07 22.15 19.41
N ILE A 365 -12.38 21.74 20.48
CA ILE A 365 -12.70 20.49 21.21
C ILE A 365 -14.18 20.43 21.58
N GLY A 366 -14.84 19.32 21.28
CA GLY A 366 -16.27 19.16 21.50
C GLY A 366 -17.14 19.73 20.37
N SER A 367 -16.52 20.15 19.27
CA SER A 367 -17.12 20.97 18.21
C SER A 367 -17.85 22.18 18.82
N VAL A 368 -17.21 22.85 19.79
CA VAL A 368 -17.81 24.05 20.38
C VAL A 368 -17.96 25.10 19.28
N PRO A 369 -19.13 25.75 19.16
CA PRO A 369 -19.40 26.67 18.05
C PRO A 369 -18.59 27.96 18.21
N VAL A 370 -17.37 27.96 17.69
CA VAL A 370 -16.45 29.09 17.68
C VAL A 370 -16.26 29.53 16.22
N PRO A 371 -16.84 30.68 15.82
CA PRO A 371 -16.70 31.21 14.47
C PRO A 371 -15.33 31.86 14.25
N GLY A 372 -14.96 32.03 12.98
CA GLY A 372 -13.72 32.65 12.47
C GLY A 372 -13.15 31.86 11.28
N ILE A 373 -12.64 30.66 11.56
CA ILE A 373 -11.89 29.84 10.58
C ILE A 373 -12.75 29.49 9.35
N GLU A 374 -14.06 29.34 9.52
CA GLU A 374 -14.98 29.07 8.42
C GLU A 374 -14.93 30.15 7.34
N ASP A 375 -14.72 31.42 7.68
CA ASP A 375 -14.68 32.51 6.70
C ASP A 375 -13.46 32.36 5.76
N ALA A 376 -12.31 32.00 6.33
CA ALA A 376 -11.08 31.79 5.57
C ALA A 376 -11.15 30.51 4.72
N THR A 377 -11.75 29.43 5.24
CA THR A 377 -11.96 28.20 4.46
C THR A 377 -12.99 28.42 3.34
N ARG A 378 -13.98 29.31 3.52
CA ARG A 378 -14.91 29.73 2.48
C ARG A 378 -14.18 30.41 1.33
N VAL A 379 -13.24 31.32 1.64
CA VAL A 379 -12.40 31.96 0.61
C VAL A 379 -11.61 30.90 -0.15
N ALA A 380 -10.95 29.97 0.54
CA ALA A 380 -10.20 28.91 -0.11
C ALA A 380 -11.03 28.08 -1.09
N VAL A 381 -12.22 27.66 -0.68
CA VAL A 381 -13.04 26.72 -1.45
C VAL A 381 -13.94 27.40 -2.47
N VAL A 382 -14.65 28.44 -2.05
CA VAL A 382 -15.73 29.08 -2.85
C VAL A 382 -15.15 30.14 -3.78
N GLU A 383 -14.16 30.91 -3.32
CA GLU A 383 -13.56 32.00 -4.09
C GLU A 383 -12.35 31.52 -4.88
N ASN A 384 -11.51 30.68 -4.28
CA ASN A 384 -10.26 30.19 -4.90
C ASN A 384 -10.34 28.74 -5.41
N TYR A 385 -11.53 28.12 -5.37
CA TYR A 385 -11.84 26.82 -5.99
C TYR A 385 -10.99 25.63 -5.52
N LYS A 386 -10.34 25.75 -4.35
CA LYS A 386 -9.48 24.71 -3.77
C LYS A 386 -10.29 23.66 -3.02
N VAL A 387 -9.65 22.55 -2.70
CA VAL A 387 -10.20 21.55 -1.78
C VAL A 387 -9.81 21.94 -0.35
N HIS A 388 -10.75 21.78 0.59
CA HIS A 388 -10.46 21.90 2.02
C HIS A 388 -10.91 20.63 2.76
N THR A 389 -10.02 20.05 3.56
CA THR A 389 -10.32 18.95 4.49
C THR A 389 -10.16 19.43 5.93
N GLY A 390 -11.20 19.25 6.75
CA GLY A 390 -11.22 19.68 8.16
C GLY A 390 -11.51 18.52 9.13
N ALA A 391 -10.80 18.51 10.26
CA ALA A 391 -10.90 17.46 11.27
C ALA A 391 -12.21 17.53 12.07
N SER A 392 -12.97 16.43 12.07
CA SER A 392 -14.28 16.33 12.72
C SER A 392 -14.19 16.00 14.21
N ASP A 393 -13.33 16.69 14.96
CA ASP A 393 -13.16 16.59 16.41
C ASP A 393 -12.76 15.20 16.97
N ASN A 394 -12.04 15.22 18.10
CA ASN A 394 -11.65 14.03 18.86
C ASN A 394 -12.56 13.81 20.07
N THR A 395 -13.81 14.23 19.93
CA THR A 395 -14.93 13.81 20.77
C THR A 395 -16.06 13.31 19.87
N PRO A 396 -16.98 12.45 20.33
CA PRO A 396 -18.08 11.95 19.50
C PRO A 396 -19.14 13.02 19.15
N SER A 397 -18.81 14.32 19.33
CA SER A 397 -19.62 15.47 18.97
C SER A 397 -19.98 15.51 17.48
N PRO A 398 -21.14 16.07 17.13
CA PRO A 398 -21.48 16.33 15.73
C PRO A 398 -20.56 17.39 15.10
N ALA A 399 -19.92 17.03 13.99
CA ALA A 399 -19.03 17.90 13.21
C ALA A 399 -19.74 19.12 12.60
N VAL A 400 -21.07 19.06 12.49
CA VAL A 400 -21.92 20.13 11.91
C VAL A 400 -21.58 21.52 12.44
N GLN A 401 -21.26 21.67 13.72
CA GLN A 401 -21.00 22.95 14.40
C GLN A 401 -19.50 23.25 14.57
N ASP A 402 -18.63 22.37 14.10
CA ASP A 402 -17.18 22.57 14.05
C ASP A 402 -16.84 23.56 12.93
N SER A 403 -16.02 24.58 13.19
CA SER A 403 -15.71 25.61 12.18
C SER A 403 -14.74 25.18 11.09
N THR A 404 -14.08 24.02 11.22
CA THR A 404 -13.19 23.49 10.17
C THR A 404 -13.88 22.41 9.35
N ALA A 405 -14.54 21.45 10.03
CA ALA A 405 -15.22 20.33 9.39
C ALA A 405 -16.69 20.61 9.04
N GLY A 406 -17.37 21.42 9.83
CA GLY A 406 -18.81 21.68 9.71
C GLY A 406 -19.25 22.54 8.52
N PRO A 407 -18.48 23.52 8.02
CA PRO A 407 -18.94 24.36 6.92
C PRO A 407 -19.23 23.56 5.65
N PRO A 408 -20.33 23.84 4.92
CA PRO A 408 -20.80 22.99 3.81
C PRO A 408 -19.83 22.88 2.62
N TRP A 409 -18.91 23.83 2.50
CA TRP A 409 -17.84 23.83 1.48
C TRP A 409 -16.64 22.94 1.87
N SER A 410 -16.44 22.67 3.16
CA SER A 410 -15.37 21.79 3.66
C SER A 410 -15.72 20.32 3.51
N ILE A 411 -14.71 19.48 3.36
CA ILE A 411 -14.83 18.03 3.54
C ILE A 411 -14.50 17.73 5.01
N GLY A 412 -15.54 17.46 5.81
CA GLY A 412 -15.39 17.07 7.21
C GLY A 412 -14.95 15.61 7.32
N VAL A 413 -13.80 15.36 7.95
CA VAL A 413 -13.20 14.02 8.05
C VAL A 413 -13.19 13.55 9.50
N SER A 414 -13.88 12.45 9.77
CA SER A 414 -13.75 11.70 11.03
C SER A 414 -12.76 10.55 10.88
N GLY A 415 -12.65 9.68 11.88
CA GLY A 415 -11.74 8.55 11.87
C GLY A 415 -12.40 7.21 12.15
N TYR A 416 -11.79 6.17 11.58
CA TYR A 416 -12.14 4.78 11.80
C TYR A 416 -10.85 3.95 12.01
N ALA A 417 -10.98 2.80 12.64
CA ALA A 417 -9.87 1.89 12.91
C ALA A 417 -9.53 1.07 11.67
N GLU A 418 -8.80 1.67 10.73
CA GLU A 418 -8.37 1.02 9.48
C GLU A 418 -7.51 -0.22 9.75
N GLU A 419 -7.74 -1.31 8.99
CA GLU A 419 -6.99 -2.59 9.04
C GLU A 419 -7.05 -3.38 10.36
N GLU A 420 -7.48 -2.76 11.46
CA GLU A 420 -7.73 -3.42 12.73
C GLU A 420 -9.14 -4.00 12.78
N ASP A 421 -10.14 -3.13 12.95
CA ASP A 421 -11.52 -3.50 13.23
C ASP A 421 -12.50 -3.00 12.15
N ASP A 422 -12.03 -2.09 11.29
CA ASP A 422 -12.82 -1.35 10.29
C ASP A 422 -14.09 -0.76 10.90
N GLN A 423 -14.02 -0.25 12.14
CA GLN A 423 -15.17 0.28 12.86
C GLN A 423 -14.96 1.75 13.25
N LYS A 424 -16.06 2.41 13.64
CA LYS A 424 -16.01 3.81 14.09
C LYS A 424 -15.17 3.91 15.35
N GLU A 425 -14.25 4.85 15.37
CA GLU A 425 -13.51 5.17 16.59
C GLU A 425 -14.41 5.86 17.62
N THR A 426 -14.38 5.39 18.86
CA THR A 426 -15.34 5.82 19.90
C THR A 426 -15.25 7.32 20.17
N MET A 427 -14.03 7.86 20.09
CA MET A 427 -13.76 9.27 20.33
C MET A 427 -13.87 10.13 19.06
N SER A 428 -14.10 9.52 17.89
CA SER A 428 -14.19 10.27 16.66
C SER A 428 -15.55 10.93 16.49
N GLY A 429 -15.56 12.18 16.03
CA GLY A 429 -16.80 12.92 15.79
C GLY A 429 -17.76 12.26 14.82
N SER A 430 -18.97 12.78 14.83
CA SER A 430 -20.13 12.23 14.13
C SER A 430 -20.66 13.22 13.11
N TYR A 431 -21.49 12.74 12.18
CA TYR A 431 -21.97 13.53 11.04
C TYR A 431 -20.85 14.15 10.15
N PRO A 432 -19.74 13.44 9.87
CA PRO A 432 -18.73 13.94 8.93
C PRO A 432 -19.23 13.82 7.48
N ASP A 433 -18.44 14.29 6.51
CA ASP A 433 -18.57 13.86 5.11
C ASP A 433 -18.04 12.44 4.90
N MET A 434 -16.95 12.06 5.58
CA MET A 434 -16.33 10.73 5.49
C MET A 434 -15.49 10.40 6.71
N ALA A 435 -15.01 9.16 6.81
CA ALA A 435 -14.01 8.75 7.79
C ALA A 435 -12.74 8.21 7.12
N ALA A 436 -11.58 8.45 7.71
CA ALA A 436 -10.30 7.92 7.23
C ALA A 436 -9.47 7.33 8.38
N ASP A 437 -8.28 6.83 8.08
CA ASP A 437 -7.43 6.16 9.08
C ASP A 437 -7.16 7.03 10.31
N TRP A 438 -7.65 6.58 11.46
CA TRP A 438 -7.52 7.29 12.73
C TRP A 438 -6.14 7.11 13.36
N THR A 439 -5.51 5.95 13.24
CA THR A 439 -4.26 5.60 13.93
C THR A 439 -3.18 5.26 12.93
N GLN A 440 -2.11 6.06 12.91
CA GLN A 440 -1.04 5.92 11.93
C GLN A 440 0.33 5.93 12.62
N MET A 441 1.32 5.31 11.96
CA MET A 441 2.73 5.41 12.34
C MET A 441 3.37 6.59 11.60
N LEU A 442 3.57 7.71 12.30
CA LEU A 442 3.94 8.99 11.69
C LEU A 442 5.30 9.51 12.17
N PRO A 443 5.99 10.37 11.39
CA PRO A 443 7.30 10.93 11.72
C PRO A 443 7.34 11.62 13.08
N ASN A 444 8.47 11.49 13.78
CA ASN A 444 8.75 12.22 15.01
C ASN A 444 9.24 13.65 14.72
N HIS A 445 8.89 14.58 15.60
CA HIS A 445 9.31 15.97 15.52
C HIS A 445 10.69 16.24 16.12
N ASP A 446 11.14 15.41 17.06
CA ASP A 446 12.34 15.62 17.89
C ASP A 446 13.55 14.74 17.50
N ASP A 447 13.46 14.03 16.38
CA ASP A 447 14.57 13.26 15.81
C ASP A 447 14.61 13.38 14.25
N THR A 448 15.49 12.63 13.59
CA THR A 448 15.67 12.75 12.12
C THR A 448 15.11 11.57 11.32
N SER A 449 14.56 10.54 11.98
CA SER A 449 14.18 9.28 11.29
C SER A 449 13.18 8.39 12.04
N GLY A 450 12.85 8.72 13.28
CA GLY A 450 11.97 7.96 14.13
C GLY A 450 10.50 8.20 13.80
N TYR A 451 9.68 7.24 14.19
CA TYR A 451 8.24 7.30 14.00
C TYR A 451 7.56 6.93 15.32
N HIS A 452 6.34 7.42 15.52
CA HIS A 452 5.49 7.09 16.64
C HIS A 452 4.07 6.78 16.15
N GLU A 453 3.37 5.94 16.91
CA GLU A 453 1.95 5.71 16.70
C GLU A 453 1.18 6.88 17.30
N THR A 454 0.28 7.47 16.53
CA THR A 454 -0.57 8.56 16.98
C THR A 454 -1.96 8.43 16.37
N SER A 455 -2.94 9.01 17.07
CA SER A 455 -4.35 8.71 16.85
C SER A 455 -5.20 9.98 16.91
N GLY A 456 -6.11 10.15 15.94
CA GLY A 456 -7.04 11.28 15.91
C GLY A 456 -7.57 11.62 14.52
N THR A 457 -8.68 12.36 14.49
CA THR A 457 -9.18 13.00 13.26
C THR A 457 -8.13 13.93 12.64
N SER A 458 -7.24 14.47 13.46
CA SER A 458 -6.07 15.24 13.07
C SER A 458 -5.12 14.50 12.11
N PHE A 459 -5.15 13.17 12.07
CA PHE A 459 -4.33 12.36 11.14
C PHE A 459 -5.17 11.73 10.01
N ALA A 460 -6.45 11.42 10.27
CA ALA A 460 -7.40 10.98 9.26
C ALA A 460 -7.62 12.06 8.17
N THR A 461 -7.68 13.33 8.59
CA THR A 461 -7.91 14.49 7.72
C THR A 461 -6.79 14.70 6.69
N PRO A 462 -5.51 14.85 7.09
CA PRO A 462 -4.41 15.04 6.15
C PRO A 462 -4.14 13.79 5.31
N ARG A 463 -4.42 12.59 5.84
CA ARG A 463 -4.41 11.35 5.04
C ARG A 463 -5.38 11.44 3.86
N THR A 464 -6.59 11.96 4.09
CA THR A 464 -7.58 12.20 3.04
C THR A 464 -7.10 13.24 2.01
N ALA A 465 -6.50 14.34 2.47
CA ALA A 465 -5.86 15.32 1.59
C ALA A 465 -4.77 14.67 0.72
N GLY A 466 -3.95 13.79 1.30
CA GLY A 466 -2.96 13.01 0.59
C GLY A 466 -3.56 12.11 -0.50
N ILE A 467 -4.62 11.36 -0.21
CA ILE A 467 -5.34 10.51 -1.19
C ILE A 467 -5.82 11.34 -2.38
N LEU A 468 -6.46 12.48 -2.10
CA LEU A 468 -6.96 13.38 -3.14
C LEU A 468 -5.83 14.01 -3.97
N SER A 469 -4.72 14.39 -3.32
CA SER A 469 -3.55 14.92 -4.02
C SER A 469 -2.92 13.88 -4.96
N LEU A 470 -2.93 12.59 -4.58
CA LEU A 470 -2.43 11.51 -5.44
C LEU A 470 -3.31 11.34 -6.68
N VAL A 471 -4.63 11.37 -6.50
CA VAL A 471 -5.59 11.36 -7.62
C VAL A 471 -5.32 12.53 -8.57
N LEU A 472 -5.14 13.75 -8.06
CA LEU A 472 -4.81 14.92 -8.88
C LEU A 472 -3.49 14.73 -9.65
N THR A 473 -2.45 14.21 -8.99
CA THR A 473 -1.17 13.89 -9.64
C THR A 473 -1.37 12.89 -10.79
N MET A 474 -2.12 11.81 -10.59
CA MET A 474 -2.38 10.81 -11.63
C MET A 474 -3.15 11.39 -12.81
N LEU A 475 -4.21 12.17 -12.55
CA LEU A 475 -5.01 12.78 -13.61
C LEU A 475 -4.21 13.80 -14.42
N ARG A 476 -3.30 14.54 -13.77
CA ARG A 476 -2.38 15.48 -14.44
C ARG A 476 -1.39 14.75 -15.33
N ASP A 477 -0.83 13.65 -14.85
CA ASP A 477 0.09 12.80 -15.61
C ASP A 477 -0.55 12.26 -16.88
N ASP A 478 -1.80 11.78 -16.78
CA ASP A 478 -2.56 11.24 -17.93
C ASP A 478 -2.75 12.26 -19.06
N VAL A 479 -2.90 13.55 -18.73
CA VAL A 479 -3.27 14.60 -19.68
C VAL A 479 -2.17 15.63 -19.93
N GLY A 480 -0.99 15.42 -19.36
CA GLY A 480 0.16 16.32 -19.46
C GLY A 480 -0.09 17.71 -18.88
N ASP A 481 -0.92 17.82 -17.83
CA ASP A 481 -1.14 19.08 -17.12
C ASP A 481 -0.03 19.32 -16.09
N MET A 482 0.94 20.14 -16.48
CA MET A 482 2.13 20.45 -15.69
C MET A 482 1.92 21.52 -14.61
N GLY A 483 0.71 22.05 -14.47
CA GLY A 483 0.40 23.07 -13.46
C GLY A 483 -0.30 22.50 -12.22
N SER A 484 -0.40 23.33 -11.18
CA SER A 484 -1.17 23.03 -9.97
C SER A 484 -2.00 24.23 -9.50
N GLY A 485 -2.85 23.98 -8.51
CA GLY A 485 -3.84 24.92 -7.99
C GLY A 485 -5.05 25.09 -8.90
N ALA A 486 -6.05 25.78 -8.36
CA ALA A 486 -7.29 26.12 -9.06
C ALA A 486 -7.35 27.64 -9.35
N SER A 487 -6.27 28.21 -9.87
CA SER A 487 -6.17 29.64 -10.14
C SER A 487 -7.21 30.14 -11.15
N ASP A 488 -7.49 31.43 -11.14
CA ASP A 488 -8.36 32.08 -12.13
C ASP A 488 -7.90 31.83 -13.57
N GLU A 489 -6.58 31.78 -13.78
CA GLU A 489 -5.95 31.47 -15.09
C GLU A 489 -6.27 30.04 -15.56
N ARG A 490 -6.49 29.13 -14.61
CA ARG A 490 -6.92 27.75 -14.83
C ARG A 490 -8.44 27.61 -14.82
N GLY A 491 -9.19 28.72 -14.75
CA GLY A 491 -10.65 28.73 -14.75
C GLY A 491 -11.28 28.08 -13.51
N GLY A 492 -10.54 28.00 -12.39
CA GLY A 492 -10.98 27.31 -11.18
C GLY A 492 -10.88 25.78 -11.25
N PHE A 493 -10.20 25.22 -12.26
CA PHE A 493 -10.00 23.77 -12.38
C PHE A 493 -8.70 23.33 -11.70
N LEU A 494 -8.79 22.25 -10.91
CA LEU A 494 -7.64 21.59 -10.30
C LEU A 494 -6.83 20.85 -11.37
N VAL A 495 -7.48 20.15 -12.30
CA VAL A 495 -6.82 19.59 -13.50
C VAL A 495 -7.36 20.32 -14.72
N ASN A 496 -6.48 20.84 -15.57
CA ASN A 496 -6.87 21.65 -16.71
C ASN A 496 -6.11 21.26 -17.98
N SER A 497 -6.78 20.54 -18.87
CA SER A 497 -6.31 20.18 -20.20
C SER A 497 -7.43 20.30 -21.22
N THR A 498 -7.10 20.22 -22.51
CA THR A 498 -8.08 20.33 -23.60
C THR A 498 -9.14 19.22 -23.56
N ASN A 499 -8.79 18.05 -23.02
CA ASN A 499 -9.64 16.86 -23.01
C ASN A 499 -10.20 16.51 -21.62
N LEU A 500 -9.71 17.16 -20.56
CA LEU A 500 -10.08 16.85 -19.19
C LEU A 500 -10.01 18.13 -18.34
N SER A 501 -11.11 18.45 -17.67
CA SER A 501 -11.17 19.55 -16.71
C SER A 501 -11.83 19.03 -15.45
N ILE A 502 -11.12 19.08 -14.32
CA ILE A 502 -11.58 18.57 -13.03
C ILE A 502 -11.67 19.74 -12.05
N SER A 503 -12.89 20.00 -11.57
CA SER A 503 -13.16 20.97 -10.52
C SER A 503 -13.07 20.32 -9.14
N ASN A 504 -13.08 21.15 -8.09
CA ASN A 504 -13.26 20.66 -6.72
C ASN A 504 -14.56 19.84 -6.56
N SER A 505 -15.68 20.28 -7.15
CA SER A 505 -16.94 19.53 -7.07
C SER A 505 -16.83 18.14 -7.71
N ASP A 506 -16.18 18.01 -8.86
CA ASP A 506 -16.00 16.71 -9.51
C ASP A 506 -15.19 15.76 -8.62
N LEU A 507 -14.11 16.27 -8.01
CA LEU A 507 -13.26 15.50 -7.11
C LEU A 507 -14.02 15.07 -5.83
N ARG A 508 -14.81 15.97 -5.23
CA ARG A 508 -15.64 15.67 -4.06
C ARG A 508 -16.73 14.65 -4.38
N ASP A 509 -17.37 14.77 -5.54
CA ASP A 509 -18.40 13.82 -5.96
C ASP A 509 -17.80 12.42 -6.19
N ALA A 510 -16.63 12.34 -6.84
CA ALA A 510 -15.93 11.07 -7.02
C ALA A 510 -15.50 10.45 -5.67
N LEU A 511 -15.01 11.26 -4.73
CA LEU A 511 -14.70 10.82 -3.37
C LEU A 511 -15.93 10.22 -2.67
N ASN A 512 -17.08 10.91 -2.72
CA ASN A 512 -18.34 10.45 -2.16
C ASN A 512 -18.82 9.12 -2.78
N LEU A 513 -18.68 8.97 -4.11
CA LEU A 513 -19.02 7.74 -4.83
C LEU A 513 -18.15 6.56 -4.40
N SER A 514 -16.85 6.81 -4.22
CA SER A 514 -15.86 5.78 -3.91
C SER A 514 -15.97 5.23 -2.48
N ALA A 515 -16.40 6.05 -1.53
CA ALA A 515 -16.43 5.70 -0.11
C ALA A 515 -17.25 4.43 0.15
N TRP A 516 -16.95 3.65 1.17
CA TRP A 516 -17.67 2.40 1.43
C TRP A 516 -18.02 2.23 2.91
N TYR A 517 -18.96 1.35 3.23
CA TYR A 517 -19.30 1.06 4.62
C TYR A 517 -18.75 -0.29 5.04
N PRO A 518 -17.95 -0.32 6.11
CA PRO A 518 -17.62 -1.56 6.77
C PRO A 518 -18.85 -2.30 7.26
N SER A 519 -18.77 -3.63 7.25
CA SER A 519 -19.83 -4.47 7.80
C SER A 519 -19.74 -4.45 9.33
N PHE A 520 -20.85 -4.20 10.00
CA PHE A 520 -20.95 -4.34 11.46
C PHE A 520 -20.57 -5.75 11.96
N SER A 521 -20.58 -6.76 11.07
CA SER A 521 -20.25 -8.15 11.40
C SER A 521 -18.77 -8.40 11.66
N THR A 522 -17.88 -7.48 11.26
CA THR A 522 -16.44 -7.61 11.52
C THR A 522 -16.03 -7.02 12.86
N TRP A 523 -16.92 -6.30 13.52
CA TRP A 523 -16.66 -5.64 14.80
C TRP A 523 -16.21 -6.61 15.91
N ASP A 524 -15.06 -6.31 16.50
CA ASP A 524 -14.56 -6.91 17.72
C ASP A 524 -14.92 -6.03 18.94
N PRO A 525 -15.75 -6.51 19.88
CA PRO A 525 -16.15 -5.74 21.07
C PRO A 525 -15.00 -5.46 22.06
N THR A 526 -13.77 -5.89 21.79
CA THR A 526 -12.60 -5.72 22.66
C THR A 526 -11.65 -4.59 22.23
N THR A 527 -11.82 -4.03 21.03
CA THR A 527 -10.92 -3.04 20.39
C THR A 527 -11.16 -1.60 20.83
N GLY A 528 -12.25 -1.32 21.56
CA GLY A 528 -12.58 0.05 21.99
C GLY A 528 -13.23 0.92 20.90
N THR A 529 -13.57 0.33 19.76
CA THR A 529 -14.37 0.96 18.69
C THR A 529 -15.88 0.79 18.93
N LEU A 530 -16.68 1.42 18.08
CA LEU A 530 -18.12 1.24 17.98
C LEU A 530 -18.50 0.60 16.64
N PRO A 531 -19.38 -0.42 16.62
CA PRO A 531 -19.80 -1.03 15.38
C PRO A 531 -20.49 0.00 14.49
N ILE A 532 -20.16 -0.03 13.20
CA ILE A 532 -20.87 0.74 12.19
C ILE A 532 -22.34 0.30 12.17
N SER A 533 -23.23 1.28 12.25
CA SER A 533 -24.66 1.10 12.34
C SER A 533 -25.17 0.51 11.03
N PRO A 534 -25.89 -0.62 11.05
CA PRO A 534 -26.46 -1.19 9.82
C PRO A 534 -27.69 -0.42 9.33
N VAL A 535 -28.16 0.59 10.07
CA VAL A 535 -29.39 1.36 9.75
C VAL A 535 -29.07 2.80 9.35
N ALA A 536 -28.05 3.40 9.96
CA ALA A 536 -27.68 4.79 9.72
C ALA A 536 -26.15 4.96 9.84
N PRO A 537 -25.35 4.28 9.00
CA PRO A 537 -23.88 4.38 9.05
C PRO A 537 -23.41 5.80 8.72
N CYS A 538 -24.18 6.54 7.93
CA CYS A 538 -23.91 7.93 7.56
C CYS A 538 -23.77 8.89 8.74
N THR A 539 -24.45 8.66 9.87
CA THR A 539 -24.30 9.54 11.05
C THR A 539 -22.97 9.30 11.76
N GLN A 540 -22.31 8.18 11.48
CA GLN A 540 -21.04 7.78 12.09
C GLN A 540 -19.84 8.11 11.21
N VAL A 541 -19.94 7.81 9.91
CA VAL A 541 -18.82 7.89 8.95
C VAL A 541 -19.20 8.56 7.62
N GLY A 542 -20.29 9.33 7.58
CA GLY A 542 -20.66 10.12 6.40
C GLY A 542 -20.98 9.27 5.16
N TRP A 543 -20.45 9.64 4.00
CA TRP A 543 -20.57 8.86 2.75
C TRP A 543 -19.95 7.46 2.85
N GLY A 544 -19.01 7.26 3.79
CA GLY A 544 -18.31 6.03 4.05
C GLY A 544 -16.89 6.26 4.54
N VAL A 545 -16.14 5.18 4.68
CA VAL A 545 -14.71 5.21 4.94
C VAL A 545 -13.93 5.37 3.62
N VAL A 546 -12.78 6.03 3.70
CA VAL A 546 -11.85 6.25 2.58
C VAL A 546 -10.42 5.87 2.99
N ASN A 547 -9.72 5.17 2.09
CA ASN A 547 -8.31 4.81 2.23
C ASN A 547 -7.63 4.67 0.86
N MET A 548 -6.41 4.13 0.81
CA MET A 548 -5.65 3.98 -0.44
C MET A 548 -6.38 3.13 -1.51
N SER A 549 -7.30 2.25 -1.13
CA SER A 549 -8.10 1.47 -2.09
C SER A 549 -9.07 2.33 -2.91
N ASN A 550 -9.35 3.57 -2.47
CA ASN A 550 -10.23 4.52 -3.15
C ASN A 550 -9.53 5.29 -4.28
N VAL A 551 -8.20 5.37 -4.30
CA VAL A 551 -7.44 6.18 -5.28
C VAL A 551 -7.76 5.79 -6.71
N GLU A 552 -7.59 4.51 -7.06
CA GLU A 552 -7.80 4.01 -8.41
C GLU A 552 -9.27 4.14 -8.86
N PRO A 553 -10.30 3.79 -8.05
CA PRO A 553 -11.69 4.07 -8.39
C PRO A 553 -12.00 5.54 -8.68
N ILE A 554 -11.47 6.47 -7.86
CA ILE A 554 -11.67 7.92 -8.07
C ILE A 554 -10.99 8.35 -9.37
N HIS A 555 -9.73 7.98 -9.56
CA HIS A 555 -8.95 8.30 -10.77
C HIS A 555 -9.64 7.77 -12.04
N ALA A 556 -9.96 6.49 -12.09
CA ALA A 556 -10.59 5.87 -13.26
C ALA A 556 -11.95 6.49 -13.59
N HIS A 557 -12.69 6.93 -12.58
CA HIS A 557 -13.96 7.64 -12.76
C HIS A 557 -13.76 9.02 -13.36
N LEU A 558 -12.88 9.83 -12.79
CA LEU A 558 -12.60 11.19 -13.26
C LEU A 558 -11.93 11.19 -14.64
N ALA A 559 -11.07 10.21 -14.93
CA ALA A 559 -10.46 10.02 -16.25
C ALA A 559 -11.45 9.50 -17.32
N GLY A 560 -12.69 9.16 -16.95
CA GLY A 560 -13.68 8.61 -17.88
C GLY A 560 -13.40 7.17 -18.33
N ILE A 561 -12.53 6.45 -17.61
CA ILE A 561 -12.16 5.06 -17.88
C ILE A 561 -13.26 4.11 -17.37
N GLN A 562 -13.73 4.32 -16.15
CA GLN A 562 -14.72 3.48 -15.50
C GLN A 562 -15.69 4.30 -14.64
N ASN A 563 -16.99 4.16 -14.85
CA ASN A 563 -17.97 4.82 -14.00
C ASN A 563 -18.13 4.11 -12.65
N MET A 564 -18.15 4.89 -11.57
CA MET A 564 -18.60 4.41 -10.26
C MET A 564 -20.14 4.39 -10.20
N PRO A 565 -20.75 3.38 -9.56
CA PRO A 565 -22.20 3.31 -9.42
C PRO A 565 -22.72 4.37 -8.44
N ASP A 566 -23.96 4.79 -8.64
CA ASP A 566 -24.66 5.68 -7.71
C ASP A 566 -24.73 5.07 -6.30
N ARG A 567 -24.65 5.95 -5.29
CA ARG A 567 -24.82 5.57 -3.89
C ARG A 567 -26.25 5.10 -3.61
N PRO A 568 -26.46 4.17 -2.65
CA PRO A 568 -27.79 3.78 -2.23
C PRO A 568 -28.66 4.98 -1.81
N ALA A 569 -29.95 4.96 -2.16
CA ALA A 569 -30.84 6.12 -1.98
C ALA A 569 -31.02 6.55 -0.52
N ASP A 570 -30.93 5.63 0.43
CA ASP A 570 -30.95 5.90 1.87
C ASP A 570 -29.69 6.62 2.36
N VAL A 571 -28.53 6.28 1.77
CA VAL A 571 -27.26 6.97 2.01
C VAL A 571 -27.31 8.39 1.48
N VAL A 572 -27.75 8.55 0.23
CA VAL A 572 -27.93 9.86 -0.40
C VAL A 572 -28.86 10.72 0.44
N ALA A 573 -30.05 10.21 0.81
CA ALA A 573 -31.00 10.96 1.62
C ALA A 573 -30.44 11.37 2.99
N CYS A 574 -29.61 10.53 3.61
CA CYS A 574 -28.97 10.87 4.87
C CYS A 574 -27.91 11.97 4.71
N MET A 575 -27.08 11.88 3.67
CA MET A 575 -26.02 12.86 3.43
C MET A 575 -26.56 14.20 2.91
N GLU A 576 -27.64 14.19 2.11
CA GLU A 576 -28.40 15.39 1.76
C GLU A 576 -28.99 16.05 3.02
N ALA A 577 -29.52 15.27 3.97
CA ALA A 577 -29.98 15.81 5.24
C ALA A 577 -28.82 16.39 6.07
N ASN A 578 -27.65 15.73 6.10
CA ASN A 578 -26.47 16.26 6.77
C ASN A 578 -26.02 17.59 6.14
N GLN A 579 -25.92 17.63 4.81
CA GLN A 579 -25.59 18.82 4.04
C GLN A 579 -26.58 19.97 4.30
N ALA A 580 -27.89 19.69 4.30
CA ALA A 580 -28.91 20.69 4.58
C ALA A 580 -28.82 21.25 6.01
N ILE A 581 -28.39 20.45 7.00
CA ILE A 581 -28.16 20.93 8.36
C ILE A 581 -26.93 21.86 8.38
N ARG A 582 -25.84 21.50 7.69
CA ARG A 582 -24.63 22.33 7.59
C ARG A 582 -24.93 23.66 6.90
N GLU A 583 -25.69 23.64 5.80
CA GLU A 583 -26.16 24.83 5.11
C GLU A 583 -27.12 25.67 5.97
N ALA A 584 -27.98 25.05 6.77
CA ALA A 584 -28.85 25.80 7.68
C ALA A 584 -28.10 26.43 8.86
N TYR A 585 -26.93 25.89 9.22
CA TYR A 585 -26.11 26.37 10.33
C TYR A 585 -25.11 27.45 9.87
N TRP A 586 -24.39 27.20 8.79
CA TRP A 586 -23.30 28.04 8.26
C TRP A 586 -23.68 28.86 7.03
N GLY A 587 -24.76 28.50 6.34
CA GLY A 587 -25.24 29.24 5.18
C GLY A 587 -25.88 30.55 5.63
N ASP A 588 -25.50 31.63 4.97
CA ASP A 588 -26.03 32.98 5.20
C ASP A 588 -27.56 33.09 5.06
#